data_AF-I1X546-F1
#
_entry.id   AF-I1X546-F1
#
_cell.length_a   1.000
_cell.length_b   1.000
_cell.length_c   1.000
_cell.angle_alpha   90.00
_cell.angle_beta   90.00
_cell.angle_gamma   90.00
#
_symmetry.space_group_name_H-M   'P 1'
#
loop_
_entity.id
_entity.type
_entity.pdbx_description
1 polymer ?
#
loop_
_entity_poly.entity_id
_entity_poly.type
_entity_poly.pdbx_seq_one_letter_code
_entity_poly.pdbx_strand_id
1 'polypeptide(L)'
;MSVTCKSTAPAPPTHIDDLAATLEAVRSNCHIVDAQYATDYTLCVYLLKMREYYRWEHNLPFGARLPHKALTDWLSQRETRWEALQDNDFHPVPVMDTHHDPFEAETINHALNKHGYVYSSGYGHSMKPMFFLGELESRQQYNGYTLVVSGREHARDLASPPAMSQGKTIFVRRESLRRMLWEKIEEWNWNKPANAMQNALGCYDFEGDAEASLDAMTDNEVQSVILHEIGEVMAGERLGDEWEAMLSGLPHSKAEIMVRAVRDHLADALSTLPGLLQRDNAASLHFYMGNMANMRKQLFPGLVAAYDIWTATGDTREIERLLAQSETHWLTLAGQMLDIHRSQGSDCQAALVELVEANTL
;
A
#
# COMPACT_ATOMS: atom_id res chain seq x y z
N MET A 1 -20.94 -12.82 12.60
CA MET A 1 -21.88 -13.27 11.54
C MET A 1 -21.05 -13.87 10.42
N SER A 2 -21.29 -15.12 10.02
CA SER A 2 -20.56 -15.76 8.92
C SER A 2 -21.12 -15.24 7.60
N VAL A 3 -20.40 -14.31 6.96
CA VAL A 3 -20.68 -13.87 5.60
C VAL A 3 -20.05 -14.91 4.65
N THR A 4 -20.89 -15.57 3.86
CA THR A 4 -20.45 -16.51 2.83
C THR A 4 -19.60 -15.79 1.78
N CYS A 5 -18.31 -16.12 1.72
CA CYS A 5 -17.40 -15.65 0.68
C CYS A 5 -17.81 -16.30 -0.65
N LYS A 6 -18.36 -15.51 -1.59
CA LYS A 6 -18.54 -15.96 -2.97
C LYS A 6 -17.23 -15.64 -3.71
N SER A 7 -16.43 -16.67 -3.91
CA SER A 7 -15.26 -16.63 -4.79
C SER A 7 -15.67 -17.13 -6.17
N THR A 8 -15.36 -16.36 -7.20
CA THR A 8 -15.36 -16.84 -8.59
C THR A 8 -13.91 -17.03 -8.99
N ALA A 9 -13.52 -18.27 -9.34
CA ALA A 9 -12.20 -18.52 -9.91
C ALA A 9 -12.05 -17.65 -11.17
N PRO A 10 -10.97 -16.87 -11.30
CA PRO A 10 -10.76 -16.04 -12.48
C PRO A 10 -10.54 -16.91 -13.72
N ALA A 11 -10.83 -16.35 -14.89
CA ALA A 11 -10.42 -16.97 -16.14
C ALA A 11 -8.88 -17.04 -16.16
N PRO A 12 -8.29 -18.12 -16.71
CA PRO A 12 -6.85 -18.12 -16.95
C PRO A 12 -6.50 -16.94 -17.88
N PRO A 13 -5.38 -16.23 -17.64
CA PRO A 13 -5.00 -15.11 -18.47
C PRO A 13 -4.84 -15.57 -19.92
N THR A 14 -5.48 -14.86 -20.85
CA THR A 14 -5.23 -15.04 -22.29
C THR A 14 -3.82 -14.55 -22.65
N HIS A 15 -3.39 -14.66 -23.91
CA HIS A 15 -2.09 -14.10 -24.26
C HIS A 15 -2.15 -12.57 -24.18
N ILE A 16 -1.21 -11.93 -23.47
CA ILE A 16 -1.23 -10.47 -23.28
C ILE A 16 -1.18 -9.70 -24.61
N ASP A 17 -0.62 -10.30 -25.66
CA ASP A 17 -0.58 -9.70 -27.01
C ASP A 17 -1.97 -9.46 -27.61
N ASP A 18 -2.98 -10.24 -27.19
CA ASP A 18 -4.38 -10.01 -27.59
C ASP A 18 -4.92 -8.68 -27.02
N LEU A 19 -4.26 -8.15 -25.99
CA LEU A 19 -4.55 -6.88 -25.32
C LEU A 19 -3.44 -5.85 -25.55
N ALA A 20 -2.62 -6.00 -26.59
CA ALA A 20 -1.46 -5.12 -26.83
C ALA A 20 -1.83 -3.62 -26.84
N ALA A 21 -2.95 -3.25 -27.46
CA ALA A 21 -3.43 -1.86 -27.49
C ALA A 21 -3.83 -1.36 -26.09
N THR A 22 -4.52 -2.19 -25.30
CA THR A 22 -4.86 -1.89 -23.90
C THR A 22 -3.60 -1.70 -23.08
N LEU A 23 -2.65 -2.64 -23.19
CA LEU A 23 -1.40 -2.61 -22.46
C LEU A 23 -0.59 -1.34 -22.77
N GLU A 24 -0.47 -0.97 -24.04
CA GLU A 24 0.28 0.22 -24.44
C GLU A 24 -0.38 1.52 -23.94
N ALA A 25 -1.72 1.60 -23.97
CA ALA A 25 -2.44 2.74 -23.41
C ALA A 25 -2.22 2.87 -21.90
N VAL A 26 -2.31 1.76 -21.15
CA VAL A 26 -2.07 1.77 -19.70
C VAL A 26 -0.62 2.16 -19.40
N ARG A 27 0.37 1.59 -20.10
CA ARG A 27 1.79 1.96 -19.94
C ARG A 27 2.04 3.43 -20.25
N SER A 28 1.40 3.96 -21.29
CA SER A 28 1.47 5.37 -21.64
C SER A 28 0.96 6.24 -20.50
N ASN A 29 -0.20 5.90 -19.93
CA ASN A 29 -0.76 6.63 -18.78
C ASN A 29 0.14 6.52 -17.54
N CYS A 30 0.73 5.35 -17.26
CA CYS A 30 1.72 5.21 -16.19
C CYS A 30 2.92 6.14 -16.39
N HIS A 31 3.44 6.23 -17.62
CA HIS A 31 4.55 7.12 -17.91
C HIS A 31 4.20 8.61 -17.84
N ILE A 32 2.96 8.99 -18.18
CA ILE A 32 2.48 10.36 -18.02
C ILE A 32 2.41 10.72 -16.53
N VAL A 33 1.86 9.83 -15.69
CA VAL A 33 1.86 10.02 -14.22
C VAL A 33 3.29 10.18 -13.70
N ASP A 34 4.17 9.25 -14.04
CA ASP A 34 5.54 9.29 -13.54
C ASP A 34 6.27 10.55 -14.03
N ALA A 35 6.06 10.97 -15.28
CA ALA A 35 6.61 12.21 -15.82
C ALA A 35 6.16 13.45 -15.04
N GLN A 36 4.89 13.49 -14.63
CA GLN A 36 4.31 14.62 -13.91
C GLN A 36 4.74 14.67 -12.43
N TYR A 37 4.96 13.51 -11.80
CA TYR A 37 5.06 13.43 -10.34
C TYR A 37 6.34 12.80 -9.79
N ALA A 38 7.27 12.30 -10.62
CA ALA A 38 8.52 11.70 -10.14
C ALA A 38 9.44 12.70 -9.42
N THR A 39 9.36 13.98 -9.76
CA THR A 39 10.16 15.06 -9.16
C THR A 39 9.74 15.41 -7.73
N ASP A 40 8.58 14.94 -7.27
CA ASP A 40 8.12 15.12 -5.89
C ASP A 40 8.91 14.26 -4.89
N TYR A 41 9.64 13.25 -5.38
CA TYR A 41 10.52 12.46 -4.54
C TYR A 41 11.82 13.20 -4.27
N THR A 42 12.34 13.08 -3.05
CA THR A 42 13.74 13.46 -2.80
C THR A 42 14.68 12.59 -3.62
N LEU A 43 15.84 13.11 -4.01
CA LEU A 43 16.79 12.42 -4.90
C LEU A 43 17.10 10.98 -4.45
N CYS A 44 17.35 10.77 -3.15
CA CYS A 44 17.64 9.43 -2.64
C CYS A 44 16.46 8.47 -2.83
N VAL A 45 15.24 8.92 -2.53
CA VAL A 45 14.02 8.11 -2.70
C VAL A 45 13.74 7.83 -4.17
N TYR A 46 13.90 8.85 -5.02
CA TYR A 46 13.76 8.72 -6.47
C TYR A 46 14.72 7.66 -7.03
N LEU A 47 16.01 7.71 -6.68
CA LEU A 47 17.00 6.76 -7.16
C LEU A 47 16.73 5.32 -6.68
N LEU A 48 16.26 5.15 -5.43
CA LEU A 48 15.84 3.83 -4.92
C LEU A 48 14.66 3.28 -5.72
N LYS A 49 13.64 4.11 -5.99
CA LYS A 49 12.48 3.72 -6.79
C LYS A 49 12.83 3.39 -8.23
N MET A 50 13.66 4.20 -8.88
CA MET A 50 14.13 3.96 -10.25
C MET A 50 14.92 2.66 -10.36
N ARG A 51 15.72 2.35 -9.34
CA ARG A 51 16.45 1.10 -9.23
C ARG A 51 15.51 -0.10 -9.19
N GLU A 52 14.46 -0.06 -8.37
CA GLU A 52 13.46 -1.14 -8.31
C GLU A 52 12.60 -1.20 -9.59
N TYR A 53 12.27 -0.05 -10.17
CA TYR A 53 11.52 0.02 -11.42
C TYR A 53 12.27 -0.65 -12.58
N TYR A 54 13.58 -0.42 -12.67
CA TYR A 54 14.45 -1.13 -13.61
C TYR A 54 14.43 -2.66 -13.40
N ARG A 55 14.52 -3.12 -12.14
CA ARG A 55 14.47 -4.56 -11.82
C ARG A 55 13.17 -5.19 -12.27
N TRP A 56 12.05 -4.53 -12.00
CA TRP A 56 10.72 -4.98 -12.41
C TRP A 56 10.61 -5.07 -13.93
N GLU A 57 10.91 -3.98 -14.64
CA GLU A 57 10.73 -3.93 -16.09
C GLU A 57 11.57 -4.96 -16.85
N HIS A 58 12.76 -5.28 -16.32
CA HIS A 58 13.67 -6.27 -16.91
C HIS A 58 13.49 -7.68 -16.34
N ASN A 59 12.49 -7.91 -15.48
CA ASN A 59 12.24 -9.20 -14.81
C ASN A 59 13.49 -9.77 -14.14
N LEU A 60 14.28 -8.92 -13.47
CA LEU A 60 15.50 -9.36 -12.81
C LEU A 60 15.16 -10.16 -11.54
N PRO A 61 15.87 -11.28 -11.27
CA PRO A 61 15.72 -12.01 -10.03
C PRO A 61 16.01 -11.15 -8.78
N PHE A 62 15.40 -11.52 -7.67
CA PHE A 62 15.67 -10.95 -6.35
C PHE A 62 17.14 -11.22 -5.97
N GLY A 63 17.83 -10.21 -5.42
CA GLY A 63 19.27 -10.29 -5.11
C GLY A 63 20.24 -10.22 -6.29
N ALA A 64 19.76 -10.25 -7.55
CA ALA A 64 20.62 -10.06 -8.72
C ALA A 64 21.38 -8.72 -8.66
N ARG A 65 22.66 -8.73 -9.05
CA ARG A 65 23.47 -7.51 -9.15
C ARG A 65 23.01 -6.67 -10.34
N LEU A 66 22.83 -5.38 -10.12
CA LEU A 66 22.43 -4.46 -11.18
C LEU A 66 23.60 -4.09 -12.10
N PRO A 67 23.41 -4.16 -13.44
CA PRO A 67 24.42 -3.74 -14.40
C PRO A 67 24.52 -2.21 -14.44
N HIS A 68 25.50 -1.65 -13.75
CA HIS A 68 25.63 -0.19 -13.55
C HIS A 68 25.49 0.62 -14.85
N LYS A 69 26.23 0.27 -15.91
CA LYS A 69 26.17 1.00 -17.19
C LYS A 69 24.78 0.95 -17.81
N ALA A 70 24.18 -0.24 -17.90
CA ALA A 70 22.86 -0.40 -18.50
C ALA A 70 21.75 0.29 -17.68
N LEU A 71 21.88 0.30 -16.35
CA LEU A 71 20.99 1.06 -15.47
C LEU A 71 21.11 2.56 -15.71
N THR A 72 22.33 3.10 -15.81
CA THR A 72 22.56 4.53 -16.11
C THR A 72 21.99 4.89 -17.48
N ASP A 73 22.30 4.10 -18.52
CA ASP A 73 21.82 4.33 -19.88
C ASP A 73 20.28 4.29 -19.94
N TRP A 74 19.65 3.35 -19.21
CA TRP A 74 18.20 3.24 -19.09
C TRP A 74 17.58 4.43 -18.35
N LEU A 75 18.19 4.88 -17.25
CA LEU A 75 17.69 6.00 -16.46
C LEU A 75 17.66 7.28 -17.29
N SER A 76 18.73 7.57 -18.03
CA SER A 76 18.76 8.73 -18.94
C SER A 76 17.70 8.64 -20.04
N GLN A 77 17.50 7.45 -20.65
CA GLN A 77 16.45 7.26 -21.65
C GLN A 77 15.05 7.45 -21.07
N ARG A 78 14.83 6.97 -19.84
CA ARG A 78 13.55 7.13 -19.13
C ARG A 78 13.24 8.60 -18.87
N GLU A 79 14.22 9.34 -18.36
CA GLU A 79 14.08 10.76 -18.05
C GLU A 79 13.79 11.58 -19.32
N THR A 80 14.54 11.35 -20.40
CA THR A 80 14.25 11.99 -21.70
C THR A 80 12.85 11.66 -22.22
N ARG A 81 12.38 10.42 -22.04
CA ARG A 81 11.01 10.05 -22.41
C ARG A 81 9.98 10.79 -21.57
N TRP A 82 10.19 10.88 -20.26
CA TRP A 82 9.27 11.56 -19.34
C TRP A 82 9.21 13.07 -19.58
N GLU A 83 10.33 13.73 -19.87
CA GLU A 83 10.35 15.14 -20.25
C GLU A 83 9.42 15.44 -21.44
N ALA A 84 9.29 14.49 -22.38
CA ALA A 84 8.42 14.62 -23.54
C ALA A 84 6.93 14.28 -23.27
N LEU A 85 6.60 13.76 -22.07
CA LEU A 85 5.25 13.31 -21.70
C LEU A 85 4.60 14.16 -20.60
N GLN A 86 5.37 14.99 -19.87
CA GLN A 86 4.89 15.71 -18.68
C GLN A 86 3.61 16.54 -18.92
N ASP A 87 3.48 17.14 -20.12
CA ASP A 87 2.36 18.01 -20.48
C ASP A 87 1.22 17.27 -21.22
N ASN A 88 1.31 15.95 -21.36
CA ASN A 88 0.30 15.18 -22.07
C ASN A 88 -0.92 14.89 -21.18
N ASP A 89 -2.09 14.87 -21.80
CA ASP A 89 -3.31 14.35 -21.20
C ASP A 89 -3.29 12.82 -21.16
N PHE A 90 -4.01 12.22 -20.19
CA PHE A 90 -4.18 10.78 -20.16
C PHE A 90 -4.96 10.27 -21.37
N HIS A 91 -4.51 9.15 -21.90
CA HIS A 91 -5.12 8.52 -23.06
C HIS A 91 -6.30 7.63 -22.65
N PRO A 92 -7.37 7.55 -23.47
CA PRO A 92 -8.40 6.54 -23.32
C PRO A 92 -7.82 5.13 -23.36
N VAL A 93 -8.40 4.22 -22.58
CA VAL A 93 -8.00 2.80 -22.54
C VAL A 93 -8.87 2.03 -23.54
N PRO A 94 -8.30 1.52 -24.65
CA PRO A 94 -9.02 0.63 -25.54
C PRO A 94 -9.19 -0.74 -24.87
N VAL A 95 -10.37 -1.32 -24.98
CA VAL A 95 -10.65 -2.68 -24.50
C VAL A 95 -11.49 -3.37 -25.58
N MET A 96 -10.88 -4.31 -26.30
CA MET A 96 -11.48 -4.91 -27.50
C MET A 96 -11.91 -3.82 -28.52
N ASP A 97 -13.20 -3.72 -28.84
CA ASP A 97 -13.74 -2.75 -29.81
C ASP A 97 -14.20 -1.42 -29.19
N THR A 98 -14.02 -1.22 -27.87
CA THR A 98 -14.45 -0.01 -27.16
C THR A 98 -13.27 0.79 -26.62
N HIS A 99 -13.51 2.07 -26.35
CA HIS A 99 -12.54 2.97 -25.70
C HIS A 99 -13.21 3.57 -24.48
N HIS A 100 -12.48 3.62 -23.37
CA HIS A 100 -12.97 4.07 -22.08
C HIS A 100 -12.11 5.20 -21.54
N ASP A 101 -12.70 6.09 -20.76
CA ASP A 101 -11.93 7.03 -19.97
C ASP A 101 -11.02 6.24 -18.99
N PRO A 102 -9.75 6.63 -18.79
CA PRO A 102 -8.83 5.88 -17.94
C PRO A 102 -9.30 5.75 -16.49
N PHE A 103 -10.19 6.61 -16.00
CA PHE A 103 -10.75 6.51 -14.64
C PHE A 103 -12.01 5.62 -14.55
N GLU A 104 -12.50 5.07 -15.67
CA GLU A 104 -13.63 4.12 -15.70
C GLU A 104 -13.20 2.67 -15.38
N ALA A 105 -12.48 2.48 -14.27
CA ALA A 105 -11.93 1.18 -13.89
C ALA A 105 -12.97 0.05 -13.82
N GLU A 106 -14.19 0.33 -13.34
CA GLU A 106 -15.25 -0.68 -13.26
C GLU A 106 -15.67 -1.19 -14.65
N THR A 107 -15.87 -0.27 -15.60
CA THR A 107 -16.26 -0.60 -16.98
C THR A 107 -15.15 -1.38 -17.69
N ILE A 108 -13.90 -0.93 -17.57
CA ILE A 108 -12.72 -1.61 -18.13
C ILE A 108 -12.60 -3.03 -17.58
N ASN A 109 -12.72 -3.20 -16.26
CA ASN A 109 -12.61 -4.51 -15.60
C ASN A 109 -13.77 -5.46 -15.95
N HIS A 110 -14.96 -4.96 -16.28
CA HIS A 110 -16.06 -5.82 -16.71
C HIS A 110 -15.68 -6.64 -17.97
N ALA A 111 -14.85 -6.09 -18.84
CA ALA A 111 -14.30 -6.78 -19.98
C ALA A 111 -13.01 -7.54 -19.62
N LEU A 112 -12.01 -6.88 -19.04
CA LEU A 112 -10.69 -7.49 -18.77
C LEU A 112 -10.74 -8.73 -17.87
N ASN A 113 -11.62 -8.74 -16.85
CA ASN A 113 -11.73 -9.88 -15.93
C ASN A 113 -12.12 -11.18 -16.66
N LYS A 114 -12.82 -11.10 -17.80
CA LYS A 114 -13.19 -12.27 -18.63
C LYS A 114 -11.97 -12.87 -19.35
N HIS A 115 -10.90 -12.11 -19.48
CA HIS A 115 -9.63 -12.48 -20.10
C HIS A 115 -8.54 -12.77 -19.05
N GLY A 116 -8.89 -12.81 -17.76
CA GLY A 116 -7.94 -13.09 -16.68
C GLY A 116 -7.06 -11.90 -16.28
N TYR A 117 -7.49 -10.67 -16.57
CA TYR A 117 -6.75 -9.45 -16.25
C TYR A 117 -7.57 -8.50 -15.38
N VAL A 118 -6.88 -7.70 -14.58
CA VAL A 118 -7.43 -6.64 -13.76
C VAL A 118 -6.66 -5.35 -13.98
N TYR A 119 -7.42 -4.26 -14.08
CA TYR A 119 -6.96 -2.90 -14.17
C TYR A 119 -7.38 -2.13 -12.91
N SER A 120 -6.57 -1.19 -12.46
CA SER A 120 -7.03 -0.18 -11.50
C SER A 120 -6.57 1.18 -11.95
N SER A 121 -7.43 2.16 -11.70
CA SER A 121 -7.11 3.57 -11.78
C SER A 121 -7.72 4.31 -10.59
N GLY A 122 -7.13 5.42 -10.20
CA GLY A 122 -7.61 6.21 -9.07
C GLY A 122 -6.59 7.24 -8.64
N TYR A 123 -6.74 7.72 -7.40
CA TYR A 123 -5.85 8.71 -6.83
C TYR A 123 -5.21 8.15 -5.57
N GLY A 124 -3.88 8.12 -5.55
CA GLY A 124 -3.08 7.71 -4.40
C GLY A 124 -2.74 8.87 -3.48
N HIS A 125 -1.59 8.75 -2.81
CA HIS A 125 -1.08 9.80 -1.93
C HIS A 125 -0.95 11.15 -2.66
N SER A 126 -1.31 12.24 -1.96
CA SER A 126 -1.33 13.61 -2.50
C SER A 126 -2.22 13.79 -3.75
N MET A 127 -3.29 12.99 -3.89
CA MET A 127 -4.20 13.02 -5.04
C MET A 127 -3.50 12.78 -6.39
N LYS A 128 -2.42 12.01 -6.39
CA LYS A 128 -1.71 11.63 -7.62
C LYS A 128 -2.49 10.54 -8.34
N PRO A 129 -2.81 10.70 -9.64
CA PRO A 129 -3.36 9.61 -10.43
C PRO A 129 -2.45 8.37 -10.37
N MET A 130 -3.04 7.19 -10.37
CA MET A 130 -2.29 5.93 -10.45
C MET A 130 -2.97 4.96 -11.39
N PHE A 131 -2.17 4.16 -12.10
CA PHE A 131 -2.61 3.17 -13.06
C PHE A 131 -1.82 1.86 -12.91
N PHE A 132 -2.50 0.73 -13.05
CA PHE A 132 -1.81 -0.55 -13.26
C PHE A 132 -2.68 -1.53 -14.05
N LEU A 133 -2.02 -2.49 -14.69
CA LEU A 133 -2.64 -3.65 -15.33
C LEU A 133 -1.87 -4.92 -14.92
N GLY A 134 -2.58 -5.92 -14.42
CA GLY A 134 -2.00 -7.19 -14.01
C GLY A 134 -2.92 -8.38 -14.23
N GLU A 135 -2.40 -9.58 -14.01
CA GLU A 135 -3.16 -10.83 -14.03
C GLU A 135 -4.12 -10.87 -12.84
N LEU A 136 -5.38 -11.24 -13.06
CA LEU A 136 -6.38 -11.40 -12.01
C LEU A 136 -6.18 -12.76 -11.32
N GLU A 137 -5.71 -12.76 -10.08
CA GLU A 137 -5.52 -14.00 -9.30
C GLU A 137 -6.76 -14.40 -8.51
N SER A 138 -7.45 -13.42 -7.92
CA SER A 138 -8.72 -13.71 -7.24
C SER A 138 -9.62 -12.49 -7.15
N ARG A 139 -10.93 -12.75 -7.10
CA ARG A 139 -11.96 -11.75 -6.84
C ARG A 139 -13.02 -12.36 -5.92
N GLN A 140 -13.25 -11.72 -4.77
CA GLN A 140 -14.18 -12.22 -3.78
C GLN A 140 -14.95 -11.10 -3.08
N GLN A 141 -16.17 -11.41 -2.63
CA GLN A 141 -16.96 -10.53 -1.79
C GLN A 141 -16.66 -10.79 -0.32
N TYR A 142 -16.36 -9.73 0.44
CA TYR A 142 -16.03 -9.80 1.87
C TYR A 142 -16.66 -8.63 2.61
N ASN A 143 -17.59 -8.87 3.53
CA ASN A 143 -18.22 -7.84 4.38
C ASN A 143 -18.74 -6.60 3.64
N GLY A 144 -19.28 -6.77 2.41
CA GLY A 144 -19.78 -5.66 1.60
C GLY A 144 -18.72 -4.98 0.72
N TYR A 145 -17.48 -5.49 0.74
CA TYR A 145 -16.37 -5.09 -0.10
C TYR A 145 -16.10 -6.11 -1.21
N THR A 146 -15.58 -5.63 -2.33
CA THR A 146 -14.98 -6.45 -3.38
C THR A 146 -13.48 -6.49 -3.16
N LEU A 147 -12.94 -7.62 -2.71
CA LEU A 147 -11.51 -7.83 -2.68
C LEU A 147 -11.05 -8.37 -4.04
N VAL A 148 -10.01 -7.75 -4.59
CA VAL A 148 -9.35 -8.16 -5.82
C VAL A 148 -7.88 -8.34 -5.55
N VAL A 149 -7.33 -9.52 -5.86
CA VAL A 149 -5.88 -9.78 -5.79
C VAL A 149 -5.36 -9.91 -7.21
N SER A 150 -4.34 -9.12 -7.55
CA SER A 150 -3.62 -9.21 -8.81
C SER A 150 -2.26 -9.88 -8.62
N GLY A 151 -1.85 -10.68 -9.61
CA GLY A 151 -0.58 -11.36 -9.66
C GLY A 151 0.48 -10.56 -10.40
N ARG A 152 1.00 -11.15 -11.49
CA ARG A 152 1.99 -10.52 -12.38
C ARG A 152 1.47 -9.20 -12.94
N GLU A 153 2.30 -8.17 -12.90
CA GLU A 153 2.00 -6.84 -13.41
C GLU A 153 2.63 -6.62 -14.78
N HIS A 154 1.82 -6.18 -15.75
CA HIS A 154 2.27 -5.86 -17.11
C HIS A 154 2.51 -4.37 -17.32
N ALA A 155 1.83 -3.53 -16.53
CA ALA A 155 2.00 -2.08 -16.49
C ALA A 155 1.83 -1.60 -15.05
N ARG A 156 2.72 -0.69 -14.61
CA ARG A 156 2.64 0.00 -13.32
C ARG A 156 3.36 1.35 -13.38
N ASP A 157 2.91 2.26 -12.53
CA ASP A 157 3.62 3.49 -12.20
C ASP A 157 4.88 3.20 -11.36
N LEU A 158 5.77 4.19 -11.26
CA LEU A 158 6.91 4.20 -10.35
C LEU A 158 6.45 4.06 -8.88
N ALA A 159 5.32 4.70 -8.55
CA ALA A 159 4.61 4.44 -7.31
C ALA A 159 3.83 3.12 -7.42
N SER A 160 4.22 2.12 -6.63
CA SER A 160 3.63 0.78 -6.68
C SER A 160 3.19 0.32 -5.29
N PRO A 161 2.18 0.97 -4.69
CA PRO A 161 1.67 0.55 -3.39
C PRO A 161 1.14 -0.89 -3.47
N PRO A 162 1.36 -1.71 -2.43
CA PRO A 162 0.96 -3.13 -2.43
C PRO A 162 -0.56 -3.30 -2.37
N ALA A 163 -1.29 -2.30 -1.90
CA ALA A 163 -2.74 -2.28 -1.97
C ALA A 163 -3.28 -0.85 -2.00
N MET A 164 -4.56 -0.76 -2.39
CA MET A 164 -5.32 0.48 -2.39
C MET A 164 -6.81 0.16 -2.40
N SER A 165 -7.57 1.00 -1.71
CA SER A 165 -9.02 0.98 -1.71
C SER A 165 -9.60 2.04 -2.67
N GLN A 166 -10.55 1.65 -3.50
CA GLN A 166 -11.34 2.54 -4.37
C GLN A 166 -12.83 2.29 -4.13
N GLY A 167 -13.48 3.22 -3.42
CA GLY A 167 -14.85 3.04 -2.96
C GLY A 167 -14.96 1.76 -2.10
N LYS A 168 -15.72 0.77 -2.57
CA LYS A 168 -15.88 -0.53 -1.88
C LYS A 168 -15.02 -1.64 -2.48
N THR A 169 -14.09 -1.33 -3.36
CA THR A 169 -13.18 -2.30 -3.96
C THR A 169 -11.78 -2.14 -3.37
N ILE A 170 -11.22 -3.22 -2.86
CA ILE A 170 -9.86 -3.28 -2.34
C ILE A 170 -9.02 -4.04 -3.36
N PHE A 171 -8.00 -3.38 -3.91
CA PHE A 171 -7.03 -3.99 -4.80
C PHE A 171 -5.77 -4.33 -4.02
N VAL A 172 -5.36 -5.60 -4.03
CA VAL A 172 -4.10 -6.08 -3.48
C VAL A 172 -3.22 -6.56 -4.63
N ARG A 173 -2.04 -5.99 -4.73
CA ARG A 173 -1.08 -6.23 -5.81
C ARG A 173 0.02 -7.15 -5.30
N ARG A 174 -0.15 -8.45 -5.50
CA ARG A 174 0.75 -9.49 -4.96
C ARG A 174 2.20 -9.28 -5.41
N GLU A 175 2.44 -8.97 -6.69
CA GLU A 175 3.81 -8.71 -7.16
C GLU A 175 4.41 -7.46 -6.49
N SER A 176 3.66 -6.36 -6.39
CA SER A 176 4.13 -5.14 -5.70
C SER A 176 4.38 -5.38 -4.21
N LEU A 177 3.53 -6.15 -3.53
CA LEU A 177 3.76 -6.58 -2.14
C LEU A 177 5.04 -7.40 -2.02
N ARG A 178 5.22 -8.41 -2.86
CA ARG A 178 6.42 -9.24 -2.88
C ARG A 178 7.71 -8.42 -3.05
N ARG A 179 7.68 -7.44 -3.94
CA ARG A 179 8.81 -6.52 -4.16
C ARG A 179 9.06 -5.61 -2.95
N MET A 180 8.01 -5.05 -2.37
CA MET A 180 8.13 -4.24 -1.15
C MET A 180 8.71 -5.03 0.02
N LEU A 181 8.29 -6.30 0.20
CA LEU A 181 8.86 -7.19 1.21
C LEU A 181 10.35 -7.44 0.96
N TRP A 182 10.75 -7.66 -0.29
CA TRP A 182 12.16 -7.80 -0.63
C TRP A 182 12.97 -6.53 -0.33
N GLU A 183 12.45 -5.34 -0.66
CA GLU A 183 13.11 -4.07 -0.32
C GLU A 183 13.32 -3.95 1.19
N LYS A 184 12.35 -4.38 2.01
CA LYS A 184 12.47 -4.41 3.48
C LYS A 184 13.52 -5.40 3.97
N ILE A 185 13.63 -6.55 3.33
CA ILE A 185 14.67 -7.54 3.61
C ILE A 185 16.05 -7.00 3.25
N GLU A 186 16.20 -6.34 2.09
CA GLU A 186 17.45 -5.69 1.68
C GLU A 186 17.86 -4.59 2.66
N GLU A 187 16.91 -3.72 3.05
CA GLU A 187 17.11 -2.65 4.03
C GLU A 187 17.61 -3.21 5.37
N TRP A 188 16.96 -4.27 5.88
CA TRP A 188 17.37 -4.92 7.12
C TRP A 188 18.76 -5.55 7.00
N ASN A 189 19.07 -6.20 5.86
CA ASN A 189 20.35 -6.87 5.63
C ASN A 189 21.58 -5.94 5.63
N TRP A 190 21.40 -4.62 5.49
CA TRP A 190 22.51 -3.67 5.55
C TRP A 190 23.20 -3.66 6.92
N ASN A 191 22.42 -3.75 8.01
CA ASN A 191 22.94 -3.65 9.38
C ASN A 191 22.52 -4.81 10.29
N LYS A 192 21.56 -5.64 9.85
CA LYS A 192 20.97 -6.76 10.61
C LYS A 192 20.64 -6.41 12.06
N PRO A 193 19.93 -5.30 12.32
CA PRO A 193 19.59 -4.90 13.69
C PRO A 193 18.72 -5.96 14.37
N ALA A 194 18.94 -6.14 15.68
CA ALA A 194 18.09 -6.99 16.52
C ALA A 194 16.78 -6.26 16.85
N ASN A 195 15.76 -6.43 16.01
CA ASN A 195 14.48 -5.72 16.09
C ASN A 195 13.31 -6.60 15.62
N ALA A 196 12.10 -6.03 15.57
CA ALA A 196 10.92 -6.76 15.12
C ALA A 196 11.03 -7.34 13.69
N MET A 197 11.78 -6.69 12.79
CA MET A 197 12.04 -7.24 11.47
C MET A 197 12.90 -8.51 11.54
N GLN A 198 13.92 -8.55 12.41
CA GLN A 198 14.68 -9.80 12.65
C GLN A 198 13.75 -10.94 13.06
N ASN A 199 12.83 -10.70 13.99
CA ASN A 199 11.89 -11.72 14.45
C ASN A 199 10.95 -12.18 13.32
N ALA A 200 10.47 -11.25 12.50
CA ALA A 200 9.63 -11.57 11.34
C ALA A 200 10.38 -12.45 10.33
N LEU A 201 11.61 -12.08 9.98
CA LEU A 201 12.44 -12.85 9.04
C LEU A 201 12.85 -14.21 9.62
N GLY A 202 13.04 -14.30 10.94
CA GLY A 202 13.33 -15.55 11.64
C GLY A 202 12.19 -16.59 11.61
N CYS A 203 10.99 -16.20 11.14
CA CYS A 203 9.89 -17.13 10.88
C CYS A 203 10.03 -17.87 9.53
N TYR A 204 11.03 -17.53 8.71
CA TYR A 204 11.22 -18.08 7.37
C TYR A 204 12.69 -18.50 7.14
N ASP A 205 12.95 -19.35 6.15
CA ASP A 205 14.29 -19.87 5.82
C ASP A 205 14.96 -19.08 4.70
N PHE A 206 15.22 -17.78 4.93
CA PHE A 206 15.88 -16.93 3.93
C PHE A 206 17.35 -17.31 3.67
N GLU A 207 17.96 -18.15 4.51
CA GLU A 207 19.33 -18.65 4.31
C GLU A 207 19.37 -19.88 3.39
N GLY A 208 18.39 -20.79 3.51
CA GLY A 208 18.29 -22.01 2.71
C GLY A 208 17.54 -21.83 1.37
N ASP A 209 16.43 -21.10 1.38
CA ASP A 209 15.62 -20.83 0.19
C ASP A 209 14.92 -19.46 0.28
N ALA A 210 15.63 -18.43 -0.17
CA ALA A 210 15.15 -17.05 -0.12
C ALA A 210 13.91 -16.81 -0.99
N GLU A 211 13.77 -17.53 -2.12
CA GLU A 211 12.66 -17.31 -3.05
C GLU A 211 11.37 -17.92 -2.50
N ALA A 212 11.43 -19.18 -2.04
CA ALA A 212 10.29 -19.83 -1.40
C ALA A 212 9.89 -19.11 -0.08
N SER A 213 10.88 -18.62 0.68
CA SER A 213 10.62 -17.83 1.89
C SER A 213 9.93 -16.50 1.59
N LEU A 214 10.34 -15.82 0.51
CA LEU A 214 9.68 -14.59 0.07
C LEU A 214 8.24 -14.86 -0.40
N ASP A 215 8.00 -15.98 -1.09
CA ASP A 215 6.65 -16.38 -1.50
C ASP A 215 5.76 -16.67 -0.29
N ALA A 216 6.25 -17.45 0.67
CA ALA A 216 5.54 -17.77 1.90
C ALA A 216 5.23 -16.51 2.72
N MET A 217 6.19 -15.59 2.84
CA MET A 217 5.99 -14.30 3.51
C MET A 217 4.97 -13.45 2.75
N THR A 218 5.01 -13.43 1.42
CA THR A 218 4.03 -12.71 0.60
C THR A 218 2.61 -13.25 0.81
N ASP A 219 2.44 -14.58 0.77
CA ASP A 219 1.15 -15.25 1.04
C ASP A 219 0.59 -14.86 2.41
N ASN A 220 1.47 -14.81 3.41
CA ASN A 220 1.11 -14.44 4.76
C ASN A 220 0.67 -12.96 4.85
N GLU A 221 1.47 -12.06 4.28
CA GLU A 221 1.25 -10.62 4.39
C GLU A 221 0.14 -10.09 3.47
N VAL A 222 -0.30 -10.83 2.46
CA VAL A 222 -1.53 -10.50 1.70
C VAL A 222 -2.71 -10.30 2.67
N GLN A 223 -2.84 -11.15 3.69
CA GLN A 223 -3.93 -11.02 4.66
C GLN A 223 -3.76 -9.79 5.57
N SER A 224 -2.54 -9.49 6.00
CA SER A 224 -2.22 -8.30 6.80
C SER A 224 -2.60 -7.01 6.07
N VAL A 225 -2.23 -6.93 4.79
CA VAL A 225 -2.57 -5.82 3.90
C VAL A 225 -4.08 -5.70 3.70
N ILE A 226 -4.79 -6.82 3.46
CA ILE A 226 -6.26 -6.82 3.36
C ILE A 226 -6.90 -6.26 4.62
N LEU A 227 -6.44 -6.67 5.80
CA LEU A 227 -6.98 -6.20 7.06
C LEU A 227 -6.75 -4.68 7.23
N HIS A 228 -5.58 -4.17 6.84
CA HIS A 228 -5.29 -2.74 6.88
C HIS A 228 -6.21 -1.94 5.95
N GLU A 229 -6.37 -2.37 4.70
CA GLU A 229 -7.28 -1.71 3.75
C GLU A 229 -8.74 -1.71 4.23
N ILE A 230 -9.21 -2.81 4.81
CA ILE A 230 -10.54 -2.85 5.45
C ILE A 230 -10.62 -1.82 6.60
N GLY A 231 -9.56 -1.73 7.41
CA GLY A 231 -9.45 -0.75 8.48
C GLY A 231 -9.51 0.70 7.96
N GLU A 232 -8.80 1.00 6.89
CA GLU A 232 -8.79 2.32 6.25
C GLU A 232 -10.17 2.73 5.75
N VAL A 233 -10.90 1.80 5.13
CA VAL A 233 -12.28 2.05 4.69
C VAL A 233 -13.20 2.26 5.90
N MET A 234 -13.11 1.43 6.93
CA MET A 234 -13.91 1.59 8.16
C MET A 234 -13.61 2.93 8.88
N ALA A 235 -12.34 3.35 8.91
CA ALA A 235 -11.96 4.64 9.44
C ALA A 235 -12.53 5.79 8.59
N GLY A 236 -12.43 5.69 7.26
CA GLY A 236 -13.04 6.64 6.32
C GLY A 236 -14.54 6.80 6.51
N GLU A 237 -15.30 5.70 6.64
CA GLU A 237 -16.75 5.74 6.89
C GLU A 237 -17.12 6.45 8.21
N ARG A 238 -16.27 6.35 9.23
CA ARG A 238 -16.49 7.00 10.54
C ARG A 238 -16.10 8.48 10.55
N LEU A 239 -15.07 8.86 9.80
CA LEU A 239 -14.53 10.22 9.78
C LEU A 239 -15.21 11.10 8.72
N GLY A 240 -15.69 10.51 7.64
CA GLY A 240 -16.38 11.20 6.54
C GLY A 240 -15.47 12.09 5.69
N ASP A 241 -16.06 12.74 4.69
CA ASP A 241 -15.34 13.53 3.67
C ASP A 241 -14.59 14.74 4.24
N GLU A 242 -14.99 15.25 5.42
CA GLU A 242 -14.29 16.34 6.10
C GLU A 242 -12.85 15.98 6.47
N TRP A 243 -12.55 14.69 6.67
CA TRP A 243 -11.19 14.25 6.93
C TRP A 243 -10.26 14.50 5.73
N GLU A 244 -10.71 14.16 4.53
CA GLU A 244 -9.95 14.38 3.30
C GLU A 244 -9.82 15.88 2.99
N ALA A 245 -10.87 16.66 3.27
CA ALA A 245 -10.81 18.12 3.17
C ALA A 245 -9.75 18.72 4.10
N MET A 246 -9.71 18.28 5.37
CA MET A 246 -8.68 18.68 6.33
C MET A 246 -7.28 18.30 5.83
N LEU A 247 -7.07 17.07 5.38
CA LEU A 247 -5.78 16.62 4.86
C LEU A 247 -5.30 17.45 3.66
N SER A 248 -6.19 17.82 2.75
CA SER A 248 -5.84 18.67 1.59
C SER A 248 -5.34 20.06 1.99
N GLY A 249 -5.72 20.55 3.17
CA GLY A 249 -5.29 21.82 3.74
C GLY A 249 -3.96 21.78 4.49
N LEU A 250 -3.32 20.60 4.60
CA LEU A 250 -2.12 20.37 5.39
C LEU A 250 -0.85 19.97 4.60
N PRO A 251 -0.68 20.30 3.31
CA PRO A 251 0.32 19.65 2.47
C PRO A 251 1.75 19.83 3.01
N HIS A 252 2.49 18.71 3.10
CA HIS A 252 3.91 18.64 3.46
C HIS A 252 4.22 19.18 4.87
N SER A 253 3.25 19.12 5.79
CA SER A 253 3.41 19.61 7.17
C SER A 253 3.64 18.45 8.16
N LYS A 254 4.23 18.77 9.33
CA LYS A 254 4.28 17.83 10.47
C LYS A 254 2.87 17.39 10.88
N ALA A 255 1.90 18.31 10.81
CA ALA A 255 0.50 18.04 11.11
C ALA A 255 -0.05 16.94 10.18
N GLU A 256 0.20 17.02 8.87
CA GLU A 256 -0.23 15.96 7.92
C GLU A 256 0.31 14.59 8.31
N ILE A 257 1.61 14.49 8.63
CA ILE A 257 2.25 13.22 9.00
C ILE A 257 1.59 12.64 10.26
N MET A 258 1.31 13.47 11.26
CA MET A 258 0.64 13.08 12.50
C MET A 258 -0.82 12.69 12.28
N VAL A 259 -1.57 13.49 11.51
CA VAL A 259 -2.97 13.24 11.17
C VAL A 259 -3.12 11.90 10.46
N ARG A 260 -2.30 11.62 9.45
CA ARG A 260 -2.29 10.32 8.75
C ARG A 260 -1.97 9.18 9.71
N ALA A 261 -0.96 9.34 10.57
CA ALA A 261 -0.62 8.32 11.56
C ALA A 261 -1.75 8.02 12.56
N VAL A 262 -2.56 9.01 12.94
CA VAL A 262 -3.76 8.81 13.78
C VAL A 262 -4.81 7.99 13.03
N ARG A 263 -5.06 8.28 11.74
CA ARG A 263 -5.99 7.48 10.92
C ARG A 263 -5.50 6.05 10.74
N ASP A 264 -4.22 5.84 10.44
CA ASP A 264 -3.64 4.50 10.31
C ASP A 264 -3.79 3.70 11.62
N HIS A 265 -3.61 4.35 12.77
CA HIS A 265 -3.81 3.70 14.07
C HIS A 265 -5.27 3.37 14.35
N LEU A 266 -6.21 4.22 13.93
CA LEU A 266 -7.63 3.91 13.96
C LEU A 266 -7.95 2.72 13.06
N ALA A 267 -7.48 2.72 11.81
CA ALA A 267 -7.65 1.63 10.86
C ALA A 267 -7.12 0.29 11.43
N ASP A 268 -5.92 0.32 12.00
CA ASP A 268 -5.29 -0.87 12.55
C ASP A 268 -5.96 -1.36 13.84
N ALA A 269 -6.50 -0.46 14.66
CA ALA A 269 -7.31 -0.81 15.83
C ALA A 269 -8.66 -1.43 15.43
N LEU A 270 -9.25 -0.99 14.31
CA LEU A 270 -10.55 -1.46 13.81
C LEU A 270 -10.48 -2.85 13.18
N SER A 271 -9.37 -3.19 12.52
CA SER A 271 -9.28 -4.38 11.67
C SER A 271 -7.95 -5.12 11.79
N THR A 272 -6.82 -4.46 11.51
CA THR A 272 -5.50 -5.12 11.39
C THR A 272 -5.09 -5.86 12.65
N LEU A 273 -4.90 -5.16 13.77
CA LEU A 273 -4.39 -5.75 14.99
C LEU A 273 -5.36 -6.79 15.59
N PRO A 274 -6.69 -6.56 15.65
CA PRO A 274 -7.63 -7.62 16.04
C PRO A 274 -7.55 -8.86 15.14
N GLY A 275 -7.45 -8.66 13.81
CA GLY A 275 -7.37 -9.75 12.84
C GLY A 275 -6.07 -10.55 12.94
N LEU A 276 -4.94 -9.89 13.18
CA LEU A 276 -3.64 -10.54 13.37
C LEU A 276 -3.63 -11.40 14.66
N LEU A 277 -4.18 -10.87 15.76
CA LEU A 277 -4.28 -11.60 17.03
C LEU A 277 -5.23 -12.79 16.94
N GLN A 278 -6.42 -12.61 16.33
CA GLN A 278 -7.39 -13.70 16.19
C GLN A 278 -6.82 -14.90 15.42
N ARG A 279 -5.89 -14.64 14.49
CA ARG A 279 -5.26 -15.67 13.65
C ARG A 279 -4.03 -16.30 14.32
N ASP A 280 -3.61 -15.81 15.48
CA ASP A 280 -2.37 -16.22 16.17
C ASP A 280 -1.15 -16.21 15.24
N ASN A 281 -1.07 -15.19 14.38
CA ASN A 281 -0.04 -15.09 13.34
C ASN A 281 1.16 -14.28 13.82
N ALA A 282 2.05 -14.92 14.57
CA ALA A 282 3.24 -14.29 15.12
C ALA A 282 4.12 -13.64 14.03
N ALA A 283 4.29 -14.28 12.88
CA ALA A 283 5.12 -13.77 11.78
C ALA A 283 4.60 -12.41 11.26
N SER A 284 3.29 -12.29 11.02
CA SER A 284 2.69 -11.02 10.59
C SER A 284 2.69 -9.97 11.70
N LEU A 285 2.55 -10.37 12.97
CA LEU A 285 2.61 -9.41 14.08
C LEU A 285 4.02 -8.83 14.26
N HIS A 286 5.06 -9.65 14.10
CA HIS A 286 6.45 -9.17 14.02
C HIS A 286 6.66 -8.25 12.81
N PHE A 287 6.16 -8.65 11.63
CA PHE A 287 6.31 -7.84 10.42
C PHE A 287 5.59 -6.50 10.54
N TYR A 288 4.36 -6.48 11.07
CA TYR A 288 3.60 -5.27 11.39
C TYR A 288 4.43 -4.31 12.25
N MET A 289 5.01 -4.78 13.36
CA MET A 289 5.82 -3.96 14.26
C MET A 289 7.14 -3.52 13.61
N GLY A 290 7.74 -4.39 12.80
CA GLY A 290 8.95 -4.10 12.02
C GLY A 290 8.73 -3.02 10.98
N ASN A 291 7.59 -3.07 10.28
CA ASN A 291 7.23 -2.17 9.19
C ASN A 291 6.52 -0.88 9.66
N MET A 292 6.06 -0.81 10.92
CA MET A 292 5.41 0.38 11.45
C MET A 292 6.35 1.59 11.46
N ALA A 293 5.89 2.70 10.85
CA ALA A 293 6.67 3.93 10.71
C ALA A 293 7.00 4.58 12.06
N ASN A 294 8.08 5.37 12.11
CA ASN A 294 8.53 6.02 13.34
C ASN A 294 7.48 6.95 13.96
N MET A 295 6.74 7.71 13.14
CA MET A 295 5.64 8.54 13.65
C MET A 295 4.60 7.69 14.37
N ARG A 296 4.18 6.58 13.76
CA ARG A 296 3.22 5.66 14.38
C ARG A 296 3.76 5.07 15.69
N LYS A 297 5.05 4.73 15.76
CA LYS A 297 5.70 4.25 17.00
C LYS A 297 5.73 5.32 18.09
N GLN A 298 5.99 6.57 17.72
CA GLN A 298 6.01 7.70 18.64
C GLN A 298 4.62 8.01 19.19
N LEU A 299 3.56 7.86 18.39
CA LEU A 299 2.21 8.12 18.84
C LEU A 299 1.61 6.97 19.67
N PHE A 300 2.08 5.73 19.47
CA PHE A 300 1.58 4.54 20.15
C PHE A 300 2.66 3.80 20.96
N PRO A 301 3.43 4.47 21.86
CA PRO A 301 4.47 3.82 22.67
C PRO A 301 3.97 2.65 23.51
N GLY A 302 2.70 2.66 23.94
CA GLY A 302 2.10 1.54 24.67
C GLY A 302 2.14 0.23 23.87
N LEU A 303 1.95 0.31 22.54
CA LEU A 303 1.97 -0.86 21.67
C LEU A 303 3.38 -1.42 21.50
N VAL A 304 4.39 -0.54 21.46
CA VAL A 304 5.80 -0.93 21.42
C VAL A 304 6.17 -1.68 22.71
N ALA A 305 5.79 -1.16 23.87
CA ALA A 305 6.03 -1.83 25.15
C ALA A 305 5.28 -3.17 25.27
N ALA A 306 4.03 -3.25 24.80
CA ALA A 306 3.25 -4.48 24.79
C ALA A 306 3.87 -5.54 23.86
N TYR A 307 4.43 -5.13 22.72
CA TYR A 307 5.18 -6.01 21.83
C TYR A 307 6.43 -6.56 22.51
N ASP A 308 7.20 -5.73 23.21
CA ASP A 308 8.41 -6.19 23.92
C ASP A 308 8.05 -7.25 24.98
N ILE A 309 6.97 -7.04 25.73
CA ILE A 309 6.45 -8.02 26.69
C ILE A 309 6.05 -9.32 25.99
N TRP A 310 5.33 -9.24 24.87
CA TRP A 310 4.94 -10.42 24.09
C TRP A 310 6.17 -11.19 23.60
N THR A 311 7.19 -10.53 23.04
CA THR A 311 8.40 -11.22 22.58
C THR A 311 9.20 -11.89 23.72
N ALA A 312 9.14 -11.34 24.93
CA ALA A 312 9.82 -11.91 26.09
C ALA A 312 9.06 -13.07 26.74
N THR A 313 7.72 -13.09 26.64
CA THR A 313 6.86 -13.98 27.43
C THR A 313 6.03 -14.96 26.58
N GLY A 314 5.86 -14.68 25.29
CA GLY A 314 4.92 -15.36 24.40
C GLY A 314 3.45 -14.96 24.62
N ASP A 315 3.17 -13.99 25.47
CA ASP A 315 1.81 -13.66 25.92
C ASP A 315 1.24 -12.40 25.28
N THR A 316 0.11 -12.52 24.58
CA THR A 316 -0.55 -11.42 23.85
C THR A 316 -1.47 -10.57 24.72
N ARG A 317 -1.69 -10.91 25.99
CA ARG A 317 -2.69 -10.25 26.87
C ARG A 317 -2.50 -8.74 26.99
N GLU A 318 -1.27 -8.24 27.04
CA GLU A 318 -1.02 -6.80 27.11
C GLU A 318 -1.38 -6.08 25.80
N ILE A 319 -1.16 -6.72 24.66
CA ILE A 319 -1.58 -6.19 23.34
C ILE A 319 -3.12 -6.17 23.29
N GLU A 320 -3.77 -7.27 23.66
CA GLU A 320 -5.24 -7.39 23.69
C GLU A 320 -5.90 -6.33 24.60
N ARG A 321 -5.34 -6.13 25.80
CA ARG A 321 -5.82 -5.12 26.75
C ARG A 321 -5.69 -3.71 26.18
N LEU A 322 -4.58 -3.42 25.50
CA LEU A 322 -4.35 -2.13 24.89
C LEU A 322 -5.30 -1.87 23.71
N LEU A 323 -5.56 -2.90 22.91
CA LEU A 323 -6.49 -2.82 21.77
C LEU A 323 -7.93 -2.57 22.19
N ALA A 324 -8.35 -3.11 23.35
CA ALA A 324 -9.70 -2.92 23.87
C ALA A 324 -10.08 -1.43 24.07
N GLN A 325 -9.09 -0.54 24.23
CA GLN A 325 -9.29 0.91 24.35
C GLN A 325 -8.82 1.72 23.14
N SER A 326 -7.99 1.15 22.25
CA SER A 326 -7.34 1.91 21.18
C SER A 326 -8.32 2.43 20.14
N GLU A 327 -9.34 1.65 19.77
CA GLU A 327 -10.38 2.10 18.82
C GLU A 327 -11.05 3.39 19.32
N THR A 328 -11.48 3.41 20.58
CA THR A 328 -12.16 4.56 21.19
C THR A 328 -11.22 5.75 21.31
N HIS A 329 -9.96 5.51 21.70
CA HIS A 329 -8.93 6.54 21.80
C HIS A 329 -8.69 7.24 20.47
N TRP A 330 -8.34 6.48 19.43
CA TRP A 330 -7.99 7.05 18.13
C TRP A 330 -9.17 7.72 17.44
N LEU A 331 -10.38 7.17 17.60
CA LEU A 331 -11.59 7.80 17.07
C LEU A 331 -11.91 9.12 17.77
N THR A 332 -11.75 9.17 19.10
CA THR A 332 -11.97 10.40 19.87
C THR A 332 -10.97 11.47 19.46
N LEU A 333 -9.69 11.11 19.37
CA LEU A 333 -8.63 12.02 18.95
C LEU A 333 -8.89 12.55 17.53
N ALA A 334 -9.23 11.67 16.59
CA ALA A 334 -9.56 12.07 15.23
C ALA A 334 -10.78 13.01 15.16
N GLY A 335 -11.80 12.78 16.00
CA GLY A 335 -12.94 13.69 16.14
C GLY A 335 -12.54 15.08 16.64
N GLN A 336 -11.67 15.15 17.65
CA GLN A 336 -11.14 16.42 18.17
C GLN A 336 -10.33 17.18 17.11
N MET A 337 -9.58 16.46 16.27
CA MET A 337 -8.85 17.05 15.15
C MET A 337 -9.80 17.71 14.13
N LEU A 338 -10.91 17.04 13.80
CA LEU A 338 -11.95 17.63 12.95
C LEU A 338 -12.59 18.87 13.59
N ASP A 339 -12.82 18.88 14.90
CA ASP A 339 -13.35 20.05 15.61
C ASP A 339 -12.37 21.25 15.59
N ILE A 340 -11.07 20.99 15.71
CA ILE A 340 -10.03 22.02 15.52
C ILE A 340 -10.06 22.54 14.09
N HIS A 341 -10.13 21.67 13.08
CA HIS A 341 -10.19 22.08 11.69
C HIS A 341 -11.44 22.93 11.39
N ARG A 342 -12.61 22.56 11.91
CA ARG A 342 -13.86 23.34 11.77
C ARG A 342 -13.76 24.72 12.40
N SER A 343 -13.07 24.86 13.53
CA SER A 343 -12.97 26.12 14.27
C SER A 343 -11.86 27.05 13.77
N GLN A 344 -10.75 26.50 13.25
CA GLN A 344 -9.55 27.26 12.89
C GLN A 344 -9.24 27.27 11.39
N GLY A 345 -9.91 26.45 10.58
CA GLY A 345 -9.70 26.40 9.13
C GLY A 345 -8.25 26.06 8.76
N SER A 346 -7.62 26.88 7.91
CA SER A 346 -6.24 26.70 7.44
C SER A 346 -5.17 26.89 8.51
N ASP A 347 -5.48 27.56 9.62
CA ASP A 347 -4.51 27.89 10.68
C ASP A 347 -4.41 26.79 11.77
N CYS A 348 -5.08 25.64 11.55
CA CYS A 348 -5.18 24.55 12.53
C CYS A 348 -3.87 23.79 12.81
N GLN A 349 -2.82 23.93 11.98
CA GLN A 349 -1.65 23.03 12.00
C GLN A 349 -0.99 22.91 13.38
N ALA A 350 -0.73 24.04 14.04
CA ALA A 350 -0.07 24.05 15.34
C ALA A 350 -0.93 23.39 16.43
N ALA A 351 -2.23 23.69 16.44
CA ALA A 351 -3.19 23.11 17.38
C ALA A 351 -3.37 21.60 17.18
N LEU A 352 -3.34 21.12 15.93
CA LEU A 352 -3.36 19.68 15.62
C LEU A 352 -2.13 18.96 16.14
N VAL A 353 -0.94 19.54 15.96
CA VAL A 353 0.31 18.95 16.48
C VAL A 353 0.28 18.87 18.01
N GLU A 354 -0.09 19.97 18.69
CA GLU A 354 -0.19 20.00 20.15
C GLU A 354 -1.20 18.98 20.68
N LEU A 355 -2.37 18.89 20.03
CA LEU A 355 -3.40 17.91 20.39
C LEU A 355 -2.87 16.48 20.27
N VAL A 356 -2.22 16.13 19.15
CA VAL A 356 -1.73 14.76 18.93
C VAL A 356 -0.60 14.41 19.89
N GLU A 357 0.35 15.32 20.14
CA GLU A 357 1.45 15.11 21.08
C GLU A 357 0.97 14.91 22.52
N ALA A 358 -0.13 15.57 22.91
CA ALA A 358 -0.74 15.40 24.24
C ALA A 358 -1.54 14.10 24.41
N ASN A 359 -1.84 13.38 23.31
CA ASN A 359 -2.75 12.23 23.30
C ASN A 359 -2.13 10.96 22.70
N THR A 360 -0.83 10.73 22.96
CA THR A 360 -0.19 9.43 22.67
C THR A 360 -0.79 8.31 23.54
N LEU A 361 -0.75 7.07 23.06
CA LEU A 361 -1.28 5.88 23.74
C LEU A 361 -0.19 4.83 24.01
#